data_AF-A0ABD6N2F3-F1
#
_entry.id   AF-A0ABD6N2F3-F1
#
_cell.length_a   1.000
_cell.length_b   1.000
_cell.length_c   1.000
_cell.angle_alpha   90.00
_cell.angle_beta   90.00
_cell.angle_gamma   90.00
#
_symmetry.space_group_name_H-M   'P 1'
#
loop_
_entity.id
_entity.type
_entity.pdbx_description
1 polymer ?
#
loop_
_entity_poly.entity_id
_entity_poly.type
_entity_poly.pdbx_seq_one_letter_code
_entity_poly.pdbx_strand_id
1 'polypeptide(L)'
;MPHLIVDYTANLDSALQLQPLFEQAHALLIGLGIFPTGGIRSRARRIDDYRHADGALDYAGIHVELKLSATRPAELRERVGRQVFELIRDYCAPLRQVQPYLALSMEVSLLQPEVFFNDNNLHERFAPVP
;
A
#
# COMPACT_ATOMS: atom_id res chain seq x y z
N MET A 1 6.23 -7.53 -8.96
CA MET A 1 6.38 -7.77 -7.52
C MET A 1 6.04 -6.49 -6.78
N PRO A 2 4.75 -6.17 -6.66
CA PRO A 2 4.32 -4.96 -5.99
C PRO A 2 4.49 -5.11 -4.47
N HIS A 3 5.01 -4.06 -3.85
CA HIS A 3 5.16 -3.96 -2.39
C HIS A 3 4.32 -2.77 -1.92
N LEU A 4 3.31 -3.02 -1.10
CA LEU A 4 2.51 -1.97 -0.47
C LEU A 4 2.95 -1.82 0.99
N ILE A 5 3.38 -0.63 1.38
CA ILE A 5 3.79 -0.31 2.75
C ILE A 5 2.88 0.79 3.26
N VAL A 6 2.27 0.58 4.42
CA VAL A 6 1.39 1.56 5.06
C VAL A 6 2.02 2.06 6.34
N ASP A 7 2.39 3.33 6.38
CA ASP A 7 2.75 4.02 7.62
C ASP A 7 1.52 4.70 8.17
N TYR A 8 1.25 4.49 9.45
CA TYR A 8 0.08 5.08 10.11
C TYR A 8 0.44 5.54 11.51
N THR A 9 -0.15 6.65 11.95
CA THR A 9 0.05 7.17 13.30
C THR A 9 -0.70 6.33 14.33
N ALA A 10 -0.11 6.18 15.52
CA ALA A 10 -0.62 5.32 16.58
C ALA A 10 -2.05 5.65 17.06
N ASN A 11 -2.52 6.89 16.92
CA ASN A 11 -3.92 7.26 17.21
C ASN A 11 -4.96 6.61 16.28
N LEU A 12 -4.55 5.95 15.20
CA LEU A 12 -5.44 5.19 14.32
C LEU A 12 -5.57 3.72 14.69
N ASP A 13 -4.81 3.20 15.64
CA ASP A 13 -4.65 1.75 15.86
C ASP A 13 -5.96 1.02 16.20
N SER A 14 -6.90 1.71 16.85
CA SER A 14 -8.23 1.16 17.17
C SER A 14 -9.25 1.26 16.03
N ALA A 15 -9.02 2.14 15.06
CA ALA A 15 -9.97 2.46 13.99
C ALA A 15 -9.55 1.89 12.63
N LEU A 16 -8.26 1.86 12.33
CA LEU A 16 -7.72 1.41 11.04
C LEU A 16 -7.57 -0.11 11.02
N GLN A 17 -8.38 -0.77 10.20
CA GLN A 17 -8.30 -2.21 9.98
C GLN A 17 -7.37 -2.55 8.80
N LEU A 18 -6.15 -3.00 9.08
CA LEU A 18 -5.14 -3.20 8.03
C LEU A 18 -5.36 -4.46 7.18
N GLN A 19 -5.84 -5.56 7.79
CA GLN A 19 -6.03 -6.82 7.05
C GLN A 19 -7.07 -6.71 5.93
N PRO A 20 -8.27 -6.13 6.15
CA PRO A 20 -9.23 -5.93 5.06
C PRO A 20 -8.72 -4.97 3.98
N LEU A 21 -7.96 -3.93 4.35
CA LEU A 21 -7.30 -3.05 3.38
C LEU A 21 -6.32 -3.84 2.49
N PHE A 22 -5.49 -4.69 3.09
CA PHE A 22 -4.54 -5.52 2.36
C PHE A 22 -5.24 -6.54 1.47
N GLU A 23 -6.30 -7.18 1.93
CA GLU A 23 -7.09 -8.10 1.13
C GLU A 23 -7.64 -7.41 -0.14
N GLN A 24 -8.25 -6.24 0.00
CA GLN A 24 -8.77 -5.48 -1.15
C GLN A 24 -7.66 -5.04 -2.11
N ALA A 25 -6.53 -4.56 -1.58
CA ALA A 25 -5.39 -4.17 -2.41
C ALA A 25 -4.78 -5.37 -3.14
N HIS A 26 -4.69 -6.54 -2.49
CA HIS A 26 -4.23 -7.79 -3.13
C HIS A 26 -5.20 -8.23 -4.21
N ALA A 27 -6.51 -8.24 -3.93
CA ALA A 27 -7.53 -8.59 -4.92
C ALA A 27 -7.45 -7.69 -6.17
N LEU A 28 -7.29 -6.38 -5.99
CA LEU A 28 -7.07 -5.43 -7.09
C LEU A 28 -5.81 -5.81 -7.88
N LEU A 29 -4.66 -5.95 -7.23
CA LEU A 29 -3.38 -6.21 -7.90
C LEU A 29 -3.34 -7.58 -8.61
N ILE A 30 -3.96 -8.61 -8.04
CA ILE A 30 -4.13 -9.93 -8.64
C ILE A 30 -5.05 -9.82 -9.87
N GLY A 31 -6.19 -9.14 -9.72
CA GLY A 31 -7.21 -8.98 -10.77
C GLY A 31 -6.70 -8.25 -12.01
N LEU A 32 -5.64 -7.44 -11.89
CA LEU A 32 -4.98 -6.83 -13.04
C LEU A 32 -4.28 -7.84 -13.97
N GLY A 33 -3.96 -9.05 -13.50
CA GLY A 33 -3.31 -10.10 -14.29
C GLY A 33 -1.86 -9.80 -14.73
N ILE A 34 -1.31 -8.65 -14.38
CA ILE A 34 0.04 -8.19 -14.77
C ILE A 34 1.11 -8.45 -13.69
N PHE A 35 0.69 -8.84 -12.48
CA PHE A 35 1.58 -9.13 -11.36
C PHE A 35 1.46 -10.60 -10.96
N PRO A 36 2.58 -11.30 -10.76
CA PRO A 36 2.52 -12.67 -10.25
C PRO A 36 2.02 -12.66 -8.79
N THR A 37 1.01 -13.47 -8.48
CA THR A 37 0.36 -13.54 -7.16
C THR A 37 1.38 -13.74 -6.03
N GLY A 38 2.29 -14.72 -6.18
CA GLY A 38 3.34 -14.98 -5.18
C GLY A 38 4.34 -13.84 -4.98
N GLY A 39 4.29 -12.77 -5.79
CA GLY A 39 5.15 -11.60 -5.68
C GLY A 39 4.51 -10.37 -5.05
N ILE A 40 3.23 -10.44 -4.63
CA ILE A 40 2.50 -9.32 -4.03
C ILE A 40 2.70 -9.34 -2.52
N ARG A 41 3.12 -8.22 -1.92
CA ARG A 41 3.46 -8.12 -0.50
C ARG A 41 2.89 -6.84 0.10
N SER A 42 2.17 -6.96 1.21
CA SER A 42 1.71 -5.81 2.00
C SER A 42 2.17 -5.90 3.44
N ARG A 43 2.48 -4.76 4.06
CA ARG A 43 2.79 -4.63 5.49
C ARG A 43 2.52 -3.21 5.96
N ALA A 44 2.44 -3.03 7.26
CA ALA A 44 2.30 -1.72 7.88
C ALA A 44 3.41 -1.43 8.90
N ARG A 45 3.65 -0.16 9.15
CA ARG A 45 4.50 0.36 10.23
C ARG A 45 3.67 1.33 11.07
N ARG A 46 3.55 1.04 12.36
CA ARG A 46 2.94 1.96 13.33
C ARG A 46 3.96 3.03 13.70
N ILE A 47 3.53 4.28 13.70
CA ILE A 47 4.34 5.46 14.05
C ILE A 47 3.84 5.99 15.40
N ASP A 48 4.62 5.75 16.45
CA ASP A 48 4.30 6.18 17.82
C ASP A 48 4.66 7.66 18.07
N ASP A 49 5.81 8.10 17.56
CA ASP A 49 6.26 9.49 17.68
C ASP A 49 5.96 10.25 16.39
N TYR A 50 4.97 11.14 16.43
CA TYR A 50 4.57 11.95 15.28
C TYR A 50 4.08 13.34 15.71
N ARG A 51 4.15 14.29 14.78
CA ARG A 51 3.53 15.61 14.90
C ARG A 51 3.05 16.05 13.53
N HIS A 52 1.79 16.43 13.43
CA HIS A 52 1.19 16.91 12.19
C HIS A 52 0.76 18.37 12.33
N ALA A 53 0.83 19.12 11.23
CA ALA A 53 0.46 20.53 11.16
C ALA A 53 1.03 21.34 12.36
N ASP A 54 0.21 22.17 13.01
CA ASP A 54 0.58 22.95 14.20
C ASP A 54 0.52 22.13 15.50
N GLY A 55 -0.09 20.94 15.48
CA GLY A 55 -0.34 20.08 16.64
C GLY A 55 -1.46 20.59 17.56
N ALA A 56 -2.35 21.47 17.08
CA ALA A 56 -3.43 22.04 17.90
C ALA A 56 -4.57 21.05 18.20
N LEU A 57 -4.77 20.04 17.35
CA LEU A 57 -5.81 19.02 17.51
C LEU A 57 -5.22 17.62 17.34
N ASP A 58 -6.05 16.60 17.58
CA ASP A 58 -5.70 15.21 17.34
C ASP A 58 -5.68 14.91 15.84
N TYR A 59 -4.51 15.07 15.24
CA TYR A 59 -4.25 14.86 13.83
C TYR A 59 -3.70 13.47 13.58
N ALA A 60 -4.22 12.80 12.55
CA ALA A 60 -3.74 11.49 12.13
C ALA A 60 -3.17 11.52 10.72
N GLY A 61 -2.31 10.57 10.42
CA GLY A 61 -1.66 10.46 9.12
C GLY A 61 -1.56 9.02 8.66
N ILE A 62 -1.80 8.83 7.37
CA ILE A 62 -1.50 7.60 6.63
C ILE A 62 -0.62 7.99 5.44
N HIS A 63 0.53 7.37 5.32
CA HIS A 63 1.37 7.44 4.14
C HIS A 63 1.54 6.04 3.55
N VAL A 64 1.37 5.92 2.24
CA VAL A 64 1.50 4.64 1.55
C VAL A 64 2.62 4.68 0.51
N GLU A 65 3.50 3.69 0.57
CA GLU A 65 4.51 3.47 -0.47
C GLU A 65 4.09 2.24 -1.30
N LEU A 66 3.83 2.45 -2.60
CA LEU A 66 3.64 1.38 -3.57
C LEU A 66 4.93 1.21 -4.40
N LYS A 67 5.73 0.20 -4.08
CA LYS A 67 6.93 -0.10 -4.88
C LYS A 67 6.58 -0.96 -6.09
N LEU A 68 6.97 -0.50 -7.28
CA LEU A 68 6.84 -1.23 -8.54
C LEU A 68 8.21 -1.42 -9.19
N SER A 69 8.35 -2.41 -10.08
CA SER A 69 9.60 -2.58 -10.85
C SER A 69 9.79 -1.40 -11.80
N ALA A 70 11.02 -0.87 -11.87
CA ALA A 70 11.40 0.17 -12.83
C ALA A 70 11.24 -0.29 -14.29
N THR A 71 11.23 -1.61 -14.54
CA THR A 71 10.99 -2.20 -15.87
C THR A 71 9.55 -2.05 -16.37
N ARG A 72 8.62 -1.54 -15.55
CA ARG A 72 7.23 -1.33 -15.97
C ARG A 72 7.07 0.03 -16.68
N PRO A 73 6.28 0.11 -17.77
CA PRO A 73 5.99 1.37 -18.47
C PRO A 73 5.46 2.47 -17.53
N ALA A 74 5.74 3.74 -17.83
CA ALA A 74 5.32 4.86 -16.99
C ALA A 74 3.79 4.94 -16.85
N GLU A 75 3.08 4.76 -17.97
CA GLU A 75 1.64 4.79 -18.07
C GLU A 75 1.00 3.67 -17.22
N LEU A 76 1.65 2.50 -17.20
CA LEU A 76 1.24 1.39 -16.36
C LEU A 76 1.40 1.71 -14.87
N ARG A 77 2.54 2.31 -14.49
CA ARG A 77 2.82 2.70 -13.11
C ARG A 77 1.84 3.75 -12.62
N GLU A 78 1.56 4.76 -13.45
CA GLU A 78 0.57 5.80 -13.15
C GLU A 78 -0.84 5.23 -12.99
N ARG A 79 -1.27 4.37 -13.94
CA ARG A 79 -2.59 3.73 -13.89
C ARG A 79 -2.77 2.89 -12.63
N VAL A 80 -1.79 2.03 -12.32
CA VAL A 80 -1.83 1.18 -11.13
C VAL A 80 -1.79 2.03 -9.86
N GLY A 81 -0.93 3.05 -9.81
CA GLY A 81 -0.87 4.00 -8.70
C GLY A 81 -2.21 4.68 -8.46
N ARG A 82 -2.87 5.18 -9.51
CA ARG A 82 -4.19 5.82 -9.39
C ARG A 82 -5.24 4.88 -8.81
N GLN A 83 -5.34 3.65 -9.33
CA GLN A 83 -6.31 2.67 -8.85
C GLN A 83 -6.07 2.26 -7.39
N VAL A 84 -4.81 2.06 -7.01
CA VAL A 84 -4.46 1.73 -5.62
C VAL A 84 -4.76 2.91 -4.69
N PHE A 85 -4.44 4.13 -5.10
CA PHE A 85 -4.76 5.32 -4.30
C PHE A 85 -6.26 5.54 -4.13
N GLU A 86 -7.05 5.37 -5.20
CA GLU A 86 -8.51 5.44 -5.14
C GLU A 86 -9.08 4.40 -4.16
N LEU A 87 -8.62 3.16 -4.23
CA LEU A 87 -9.00 2.10 -3.29
C LEU A 87 -8.69 2.49 -1.84
N ILE A 88 -7.47 2.95 -1.55
CA ILE A 88 -7.07 3.33 -0.19
C ILE A 88 -7.87 4.54 0.29
N ARG A 89 -8.08 5.53 -0.56
CA ARG A 89 -8.87 6.73 -0.24
C ARG A 89 -10.28 6.35 0.14
N ASP A 90 -10.93 5.49 -0.65
CA ASP A 90 -12.30 5.07 -0.41
C ASP A 90 -12.39 4.19 0.84
N TYR A 91 -11.41 3.32 1.08
CA TYR A 91 -11.27 2.56 2.31
C TYR A 91 -11.14 3.44 3.57
N CYS A 92 -10.38 4.54 3.47
CA CYS A 92 -10.16 5.47 4.57
C CYS A 92 -11.29 6.49 4.74
N ALA A 93 -12.22 6.61 3.80
CA ALA A 93 -13.28 7.62 3.87
C ALA A 93 -14.15 7.48 5.13
N PRO A 94 -14.57 6.27 5.58
CA PRO A 94 -15.29 6.10 6.84
C PRO A 94 -14.47 6.48 8.08
N LEU A 95 -13.13 6.36 8.04
CA LEU A 95 -12.27 6.73 9.18
C LEU A 95 -12.41 8.21 9.54
N ARG A 96 -12.79 9.07 8.59
CA ARG A 96 -13.01 10.50 8.84
C ARG A 96 -14.21 10.79 9.75
N GLN A 97 -15.06 9.81 10.01
CA GLN A 97 -16.17 9.95 10.97
C GLN A 97 -15.67 9.89 12.42
N VAL A 98 -14.62 9.11 12.68
CA VAL A 98 -14.02 8.96 14.01
C VAL A 98 -12.76 9.79 14.18
N GLN A 99 -12.03 10.02 13.07
CA GLN A 99 -10.81 10.83 13.00
C GLN A 99 -10.95 11.91 11.92
N PRO A 100 -11.63 13.04 12.20
CA PRO A 100 -11.98 14.04 11.19
C PRO A 100 -10.76 14.67 10.51
N TYR A 101 -9.64 14.78 11.24
CA TYR A 101 -8.41 15.38 10.74
C TYR A 101 -7.38 14.31 10.37
N LEU A 102 -7.60 13.70 9.19
CA LEU A 102 -6.75 12.66 8.64
C LEU A 102 -6.07 13.12 7.34
N ALA A 103 -4.73 13.14 7.36
CA ALA A 103 -3.91 13.28 6.16
C ALA A 103 -3.69 11.90 5.52
N LEU A 104 -3.94 11.80 4.22
CA LEU A 104 -3.68 10.59 3.44
C LEU A 104 -2.80 10.95 2.25
N SER A 105 -1.69 10.24 2.07
CA SER A 105 -0.78 10.40 0.93
C SER A 105 -0.29 9.06 0.42
N MET A 106 0.14 9.03 -0.83
CA MET A 106 0.77 7.86 -1.42
C MET A 106 1.84 8.26 -2.43
N GLU A 107 2.92 7.49 -2.50
CA GLU A 107 3.89 7.57 -3.58
C GLU A 107 4.05 6.21 -4.29
N VAL A 108 4.47 6.26 -5.57
CA VAL A 108 4.90 5.08 -6.32
C VAL A 108 6.42 5.14 -6.46
N SER A 109 7.12 4.27 -5.72
CA SER A 109 8.57 4.16 -5.78
C SER A 109 9.01 3.01 -6.69
N LEU A 110 10.26 3.05 -7.16
CA LEU A 110 10.76 2.13 -8.18
C LEU A 110 11.86 1.21 -7.63
N LEU A 111 11.68 -0.09 -7.83
CA LEU A 111 12.71 -1.09 -7.63
C LEU A 111 13.57 -1.18 -8.89
N GLN A 112 14.85 -0.84 -8.76
CA GLN A 112 15.83 -0.90 -9.84
C GLN A 112 16.30 -2.35 -10.03
N PRO A 113 16.06 -2.98 -11.18
CA PRO A 113 16.35 -4.41 -11.38
C PRO A 113 17.85 -4.74 -11.25
N GLU A 114 18.75 -3.79 -11.49
CA GLU A 114 20.20 -3.98 -11.43
C GLU A 114 20.73 -4.16 -10.00
N VAL A 115 20.00 -3.64 -9.01
CA VAL A 115 20.38 -3.66 -7.58
C VAL A 115 19.30 -4.26 -6.69
N PHE A 116 18.31 -4.91 -7.32
CA PHE A 116 17.22 -5.58 -6.63
C PHE A 116 17.44 -7.10 -6.65
N PHE A 117 17.58 -7.68 -5.47
CA PHE A 117 17.76 -9.12 -5.27
C PHE A 117 16.51 -9.73 -4.67
N ASN A 118 16.08 -10.88 -5.18
CA ASN A 118 14.89 -11.56 -4.68
C ASN A 118 15.00 -13.07 -4.86
N ASP A 119 14.94 -13.78 -3.74
CA ASP A 119 14.70 -15.21 -3.65
C ASP A 119 13.31 -15.42 -3.03
N ASN A 120 12.39 -16.05 -3.78
CA ASN A 120 10.97 -16.12 -3.40
C ASN A 120 10.30 -17.40 -3.92
N ASN A 121 10.31 -18.45 -3.11
CA ASN A 121 9.67 -19.73 -3.43
C ASN A 121 8.14 -19.69 -3.40
N LEU A 122 7.50 -18.60 -2.95
CA LEU A 122 6.04 -18.47 -2.98
C LEU A 122 5.47 -18.63 -4.39
N HIS A 123 6.26 -18.34 -5.43
CA HIS A 123 5.86 -18.54 -6.82
C HIS A 123 5.50 -19.99 -7.15
N GLU A 124 6.12 -20.98 -6.49
CA GLU A 124 5.86 -22.41 -6.72
C GLU A 124 4.41 -22.80 -6.40
N ARG A 125 3.81 -22.17 -5.38
CA ARG A 125 2.41 -22.40 -5.00
C ARG A 125 1.41 -21.95 -6.08
N PHE A 126 1.80 -21.00 -6.92
CA PHE A 126 0.94 -20.41 -7.93
C PHE A 126 1.37 -20.75 -9.36
N ALA A 127 2.40 -21.58 -9.51
CA ALA A 127 2.78 -22.12 -10.81
C ALA A 127 1.65 -23.04 -11.31
N PRO A 128 1.34 -23.05 -12.61
CA PRO A 128 0.46 -24.06 -13.17
C PRO A 128 1.02 -25.44 -12.83
N VAL A 129 0.15 -26.33 -12.32
CA VAL A 129 0.51 -27.75 -12.14
C VAL A 129 0.82 -28.30 -13.54
N PRO A 130 1.95 -29.01 -13.73
CA PRO A 130 2.33 -29.56 -15.02
C PRO A 130 1.29 -30.54 -15.58
#